data_AF-A0A3M1D619-F1
#
_entry.id   AF-A0A3M1D619-F1
#
_cell.length_a   1.000
_cell.length_b   1.000
_cell.length_c   1.000
_cell.angle_alpha   90.00
_cell.angle_beta   90.00
_cell.angle_gamma   90.00
#
_symmetry.space_group_name_H-M   'P 1'
#
loop_
_entity.id
_entity.type
_entity.pdbx_description
1 polymer ?
#
loop_
_entity_poly.entity_id
_entity_poly.type
_entity_poly.pdbx_seq_one_letter_code
_entity_poly.pdbx_strand_id
1 'polypeptide(L)' 'MAFKRFEYDVEFVSADSFKKVVYFCNSDGECTAEQVPADQAERFTSHLNSRGEKGWELVQVLFSANGLMLVWKRERS' A
#
# COMPACT_ATOMS: atom_id res chain seq x y z
N MET A 1 3.54 -14.59 29.66
CA MET A 1 3.59 -13.80 28.41
C MET A 1 2.19 -13.81 27.82
N ALA A 2 1.56 -12.64 27.66
CA ALA A 2 0.27 -12.55 26.97
C ALA A 2 0.54 -12.46 25.46
N PHE A 3 -0.13 -13.30 24.67
CA PHE A 3 -0.04 -13.22 23.21
C PHE A 3 -0.83 -12.01 22.72
N LYS A 4 -0.18 -11.15 21.94
CA LYS A 4 -0.85 -10.06 21.23
C LYS A 4 -1.82 -10.67 20.22
N ARG A 5 -3.08 -10.22 20.26
CA ARG A 5 -4.07 -10.55 19.24
C ARG A 5 -4.00 -9.48 18.17
N PHE A 6 -4.10 -9.88 16.91
CA PHE A 6 -4.07 -8.97 15.78
C PHE A 6 -5.38 -9.05 15.01
N GLU A 7 -5.78 -7.92 14.44
CA GLU A 7 -6.76 -7.87 13.37
C GLU A 7 -6.09 -7.39 12.09
N TYR A 8 -6.62 -7.86 10.96
CA TYR A 8 -6.07 -7.62 9.63
C TYR A 8 -7.13 -6.99 8.75
N ASP A 9 -6.71 -6.09 7.87
CA ASP A 9 -7.55 -5.47 6.85
C ASP A 9 -6.85 -5.54 5.49
N VAL A 10 -7.63 -5.73 4.43
CA VAL A 10 -7.13 -5.84 3.05
C VAL A 10 -7.83 -4.80 2.20
N GLU A 11 -7.04 -3.90 1.63
CA GLU A 11 -7.54 -2.80 0.82
C GLU A 11 -7.07 -2.95 -0.63
N PHE A 12 -8.00 -2.83 -1.56
CA PHE A 12 -7.71 -2.80 -3.00
C PHE A 12 -7.82 -1.36 -3.50
N VAL A 13 -6.72 -0.84 -4.02
CA VAL A 13 -6.67 0.49 -4.62
C VAL A 13 -6.53 0.32 -6.14
N SER A 14 -7.58 0.68 -6.88
CA SER A 14 -7.58 0.59 -8.36
C SER A 14 -6.43 1.40 -8.97
N ALA A 15 -5.87 0.89 -10.07
CA ALA A 15 -4.95 1.66 -10.90
C ALA A 15 -5.53 3.00 -11.36
N ASP A 16 -6.86 3.10 -11.54
CA ASP A 16 -7.55 4.34 -11.93
C ASP A 16 -7.47 5.44 -10.87
N SER A 17 -7.32 5.06 -9.59
CA SER A 17 -7.12 5.98 -8.47
C SER A 17 -5.75 6.68 -8.55
N PHE A 18 -4.81 6.07 -9.27
CA PHE A 18 -3.48 6.59 -9.52
C PHE A 18 -3.42 7.18 -10.94
N LYS A 19 -3.77 8.46 -11.10
CA LYS A 19 -3.90 9.11 -12.42
C LYS A 19 -2.68 9.01 -13.34
N LYS A 20 -1.50 8.58 -12.85
CA LYS A 20 -0.26 8.42 -13.64
C LYS A 20 0.73 7.37 -13.08
N VAL A 21 0.29 6.28 -12.43
CA VAL A 21 1.26 5.24 -12.02
C VAL A 21 1.22 4.10 -13.03
N VAL A 22 2.02 4.21 -14.08
CA VAL A 22 2.33 3.08 -14.96
C VAL A 22 3.55 2.40 -14.38
N TYR A 23 3.36 1.24 -13.75
CA TYR A 23 4.46 0.37 -13.36
C TYR A 23 4.94 -0.41 -14.59
N PHE A 24 6.14 -0.12 -15.08
CA PHE A 24 6.86 -1.05 -15.93
C PHE A 24 7.59 -2.03 -15.02
N CYS A 25 7.12 -3.28 -14.97
CA CYS A 25 7.94 -4.36 -14.44
C CYS A 25 8.74 -4.91 -15.61
N ASN A 26 10.07 -4.91 -15.49
CA ASN A 26 10.93 -5.52 -16.50
C ASN A 26 10.74 -7.05 -16.49
N SER A 27 11.29 -7.74 -17.50
CA SER A 27 11.19 -9.20 -17.62
C SER A 27 11.78 -9.97 -16.45
N ASP A 28 12.57 -9.32 -15.61
CA ASP A 28 13.24 -9.91 -14.45
C ASP A 28 12.40 -9.77 -13.16
N GLY A 29 11.21 -9.17 -13.25
CA GLY A 29 10.29 -9.00 -12.12
C GLY A 29 10.62 -7.80 -11.23
N GLU A 30 11.56 -6.94 -11.65
CA GLU A 30 11.86 -5.70 -10.97
C GLU A 30 10.93 -4.60 -11.47
N CYS A 31 10.09 -4.07 -10.58
CA CYS A 31 9.22 -2.94 -10.89
C CYS A 31 9.92 -1.66 -10.44
N THR A 32 10.42 -0.86 -11.39
CA THR A 32 11.02 0.44 -11.09
C THR A 32 9.97 1.54 -11.15
N ALA A 33 9.89 2.32 -10.07
CA ALA A 33 9.01 3.49 -9.97
C ALA A 33 9.67 4.70 -10.64
N GLU A 34 9.90 4.65 -11.95
CA GLU A 34 10.71 5.71 -12.62
C GLU A 34 9.98 7.04 -12.79
N GLN A 35 8.65 7.11 -12.62
CA GLN A 35 7.90 8.37 -12.71
C GLN A 35 6.65 8.38 -11.82
N VAL A 36 6.78 8.09 -10.52
CA VAL A 36 5.71 8.50 -9.58
C VAL A 36 5.76 10.03 -9.53
N PRO A 37 4.81 10.76 -10.14
CA PRO A 37 4.84 12.21 -10.05
C PRO A 37 4.66 12.59 -8.58
N ALA A 38 5.37 13.62 -8.11
CA ALA A 38 5.52 13.91 -6.68
C ALA A 38 4.18 14.04 -5.93
N ASP A 39 3.12 14.47 -6.62
CA ASP A 39 1.75 14.57 -6.11
C ASP A 39 1.15 13.21 -5.70
N GLN A 40 1.60 12.11 -6.31
CA GLN A 40 1.14 10.76 -5.97
C GLN A 40 1.90 10.15 -4.79
N ALA A 41 3.19 10.47 -4.63
CA ALA A 41 3.95 10.08 -3.45
C ALA A 41 3.39 10.73 -2.18
N GLU A 42 3.00 12.01 -2.25
CA GLU A 42 2.35 12.72 -1.14
C GLU A 42 0.97 12.12 -0.79
N ARG A 43 0.16 11.81 -1.80
CA ARG A 43 -1.14 11.16 -1.58
C ARG A 43 -1.01 9.79 -0.93
N PHE A 44 -0.07 8.98 -1.40
CA PHE A 44 0.19 7.68 -0.80
C PHE A 44 0.68 7.84 0.64
N THR A 45 1.60 8.76 0.89
CA THR A 45 2.10 9.09 2.24
C THR A 45 0.98 9.52 3.17
N SER A 46 0.07 10.39 2.70
CA SER A 46 -1.09 10.84 3.46
C SER A 46 -2.02 9.67 3.81
N HIS A 47 -2.24 8.74 2.87
CA HIS A 47 -3.02 7.52 3.12
C HIS A 47 -2.39 6.63 4.20
N LEU A 48 -1.08 6.39 4.08
CA LEU A 48 -0.32 5.60 5.06
C LEU A 48 -0.41 6.23 6.46
N ASN A 49 -0.22 7.55 6.55
CA ASN A 49 -0.30 8.28 7.82
C ASN A 49 -1.69 8.21 8.44
N SER A 50 -2.77 8.39 7.65
CA SER A 50 -4.14 8.31 8.17
C SER A 50 -4.48 6.92 8.73
N ARG A 51 -3.95 5.86 8.13
CA ARG A 51 -4.06 4.48 8.64
C ARG A 51 -3.20 4.29 9.90
N GLY A 52 -1.97 4.80 9.90
CA GLY A 52 -1.06 4.77 11.06
C GLY A 52 -1.64 5.45 12.30
N GLU A 53 -2.30 6.59 12.14
CA GLU A 53 -2.99 7.30 13.24
C GLU A 53 -4.10 6.46 13.89
N LYS A 54 -4.66 5.50 13.15
CA LYS A 54 -5.68 4.55 13.64
C LYS A 54 -5.07 3.24 14.17
N GLY A 55 -3.75 3.20 14.32
CA GLY A 55 -3.00 2.04 14.82
C GLY A 55 -2.72 0.95 13.79
N TRP A 56 -3.00 1.19 12.50
CA TRP A 56 -2.72 0.22 11.45
C TRP A 56 -1.26 0.29 10.99
N GLU A 57 -0.60 -0.86 11.00
CA GLU A 57 0.70 -1.08 10.40
C GLU A 57 0.54 -1.69 9.01
N LEU A 58 1.22 -1.12 8.01
CA LEU A 58 1.31 -1.72 6.69
C LEU A 58 2.25 -2.93 6.75
N VAL A 59 1.74 -4.11 6.38
CA VAL A 59 2.49 -5.37 6.40
C VAL A 59 3.06 -5.68 5.02
N GLN A 60 2.26 -5.47 3.98
CA GLN A 60 2.64 -5.83 2.62
C GLN A 60 1.88 -4.99 1.59
N VAL A 61 2.57 -4.69 0.48
CA VAL A 61 1.97 -4.14 -0.74
C VAL A 61 2.18 -5.16 -1.86
N LEU A 62 1.11 -5.45 -2.60
CA LEU A 62 1.13 -6.31 -3.77
C LEU A 62 0.68 -5.49 -4.98
N PHE A 63 1.50 -5.52 -6.03
CA PHE A 63 1.30 -4.77 -7.26
C PHE A 63 0.68 -5.68 -8.31
N SER A 64 -0.29 -5.17 -9.06
CA SER A 64 -0.89 -5.87 -10.20
C SER A 64 -1.19 -4.88 -11.32
N ALA A 65 -1.45 -5.38 -12.52
CA ALA A 65 -1.88 -4.55 -13.66
C ALA A 65 -3.17 -3.75 -13.38
N ASN A 66 -3.99 -4.20 -12.42
CA ASN A 66 -5.27 -3.59 -12.07
C ASN A 66 -5.19 -2.66 -10.85
N GLY A 67 -4.02 -2.49 -10.24
CA GLY A 67 -3.83 -1.65 -9.06
C GLY A 67 -3.05 -2.33 -7.94
N LEU A 68 -3.23 -1.82 -6.71
CA LEU A 68 -2.53 -2.24 -5.51
C LEU A 68 -3.45 -3.01 -4.57
N MET A 69 -2.90 -4.02 -3.92
CA MET A 69 -3.49 -4.62 -2.72
C MET A 69 -2.58 -4.32 -1.52
N LEU A 70 -3.16 -3.71 -0.48
CA LEU A 70 -2.49 -3.32 0.75
C LEU A 70 -2.98 -4.22 1.88
N VAL A 71 -2.05 -4.86 2.58
CA VAL A 71 -2.35 -5.70 3.75
C VAL A 71 -1.95 -4.94 5.00
N TRP A 72 -2.92 -4.73 5.88
CA TRP A 72 -2.77 -4.02 7.14
C TRP A 72 -2.91 -4.96 8.32
N LYS A 73 -2.24 -4.64 9.42
CA LYS A 73 -2.49 -5.26 10.73
C LYS A 73 -2.59 -4.20 11.81
N ARG A 74 -3.34 -4.46 12.88
CA ARG A 74 -3.23 -3.71 14.14
C ARG A 74 -3.43 -4.62 15.33
N GLU A 75 -2.93 -4.21 16.49
CA GLU A 75 -3.19 -4.93 17.73
C GLU A 75 -4.66 -4.79 18.12
N ARG A 76 -5.31 -5.92 18.38
CA ARG A 76 -6.69 -5.98 18.86
C ARG A 76 -6.66 -5.95 20.38
N SER A 77 -7.11 -4.82 20.94
CA SER A 77 -7.26 -4.58 22.38
C SER A 77 -8.30 -5.51 23.01
#